data_AF-A0A7X7D6U8-F1
#
_entry.id   AF-A0A7X7D6U8-F1
#
_cell.length_a   1.000
_cell.length_b   1.000
_cell.length_c   1.000
_cell.angle_alpha   90.00
_cell.angle_beta   90.00
_cell.angle_gamma   90.00
#
_symmetry.space_group_name_H-M   'P 1'
#
loop_
_entity.id
_entity.type
_entity.pdbx_description
1 polymer ?
#
loop_
_entity_poly.entity_id
_entity_poly.type
_entity_poly.pdbx_seq_one_letter_code
_entity_poly.pdbx_strand_id
1 'polypeptide(L)'
;MTQFLSLLVSGAIAGGLYAIMASGLVLTYQASGVFNLGHGAVAFASALTYYVLHQPTEAGGLGLPIVVAAFIAIAVVAPLIGWLLDVAIFRRLANAPEAARLVGGIGVLIALPSACLLLIQFINGAFGADLPDAAGQSGISPPGLGPAPPRSYRITTGVAVTSDQLAVVFAAALTAGGLWYLMRRTRLGLETRAGVDRPILARLRGI
;
A
#
# COMPACT_ATOMS: atom_id res chain seq x y z
N MET A 1 -1.93 18.92 -29.78
CA MET A 1 -2.45 17.53 -29.85
C MET A 1 -1.59 16.56 -29.04
N THR A 2 -0.27 16.55 -29.21
CA THR A 2 0.66 15.66 -28.48
C THR A 2 0.66 15.87 -26.96
N GLN A 3 0.63 17.13 -26.50
CA GLN A 3 0.54 17.47 -25.07
C GLN A 3 -0.76 16.97 -24.42
N PHE A 4 -1.89 17.07 -25.14
CA PHE A 4 -3.17 16.52 -24.68
C PHE A 4 -3.10 15.00 -24.51
N LEU A 5 -2.54 14.27 -25.49
CA LEU A 5 -2.36 12.82 -25.37
C LEU A 5 -1.42 12.44 -24.21
N SER A 6 -0.36 13.21 -23.99
CA SER A 6 0.57 12.97 -22.87
C SER A 6 -0.10 13.17 -21.50
N LEU A 7 -0.89 14.24 -21.36
CA LEU A 7 -1.70 14.52 -20.16
C LEU A 7 -2.79 13.46 -19.95
N LEU A 8 -3.44 13.02 -21.02
CA LEU A 8 -4.47 11.97 -20.97
C LEU A 8 -3.88 10.65 -20.49
N VAL A 9 -2.73 10.24 -21.03
CA VAL A 9 -2.04 9.01 -20.63
C VAL A 9 -1.56 9.09 -19.18
N SER A 10 -0.86 10.17 -18.81
CA SER A 10 -0.37 10.37 -17.45
C SER A 10 -1.52 10.46 -16.43
N GLY A 11 -2.62 11.13 -16.81
CA GLY A 11 -3.84 11.23 -16.01
C GLY A 11 -4.54 9.87 -15.85
N ALA A 12 -4.59 9.05 -16.90
CA ALA A 12 -5.13 7.70 -16.83
C ALA A 12 -4.31 6.79 -15.89
N ILE A 13 -2.98 6.92 -15.91
CA ILE A 13 -2.08 6.18 -15.00
C ILE A 13 -2.33 6.60 -13.55
N ALA A 14 -2.38 7.91 -13.27
CA ALA A 14 -2.68 8.43 -11.93
C ALA A 14 -4.09 8.02 -11.48
N GLY A 15 -5.08 8.06 -12.37
CA GLY A 15 -6.43 7.57 -12.14
C GLY A 15 -6.46 6.08 -11.79
N GLY A 16 -5.64 5.26 -12.44
CA GLY A 16 -5.45 3.86 -12.13
C GLY A 16 -4.94 3.64 -10.70
N LEU A 17 -3.92 4.40 -10.28
CA LEU A 17 -3.42 4.36 -8.90
C LEU A 17 -4.53 4.69 -7.89
N TYR A 18 -5.30 5.76 -8.13
CA TYR A 18 -6.43 6.12 -7.27
C TYR A 18 -7.53 5.05 -7.26
N ALA A 19 -7.81 4.41 -8.40
CA ALA A 19 -8.79 3.33 -8.48
C ALA A 19 -8.39 2.12 -7.64
N ILE A 20 -7.11 1.73 -7.65
CA ILE A 20 -6.62 0.64 -6.78
C ILE A 20 -6.79 1.02 -5.31
N MET A 21 -6.31 2.21 -4.90
CA MET A 21 -6.42 2.66 -3.51
C MET A 21 -7.87 2.71 -3.05
N ALA A 22 -8.78 3.23 -3.89
CA ALA A 22 -10.21 3.25 -3.61
C ALA A 22 -10.77 1.82 -3.47
N SER A 23 -10.43 0.90 -4.37
CA SER A 23 -10.91 -0.49 -4.29
C SER A 23 -10.44 -1.21 -3.03
N GLY A 24 -9.19 -0.98 -2.59
CA GLY A 24 -8.66 -1.54 -1.35
C GLY A 24 -9.40 -1.01 -0.13
N LEU A 25 -9.58 0.32 -0.07
CA LEU A 25 -10.34 0.96 1.01
C LEU A 25 -11.79 0.47 1.06
N VAL A 26 -12.48 0.43 -0.08
CA VAL A 26 -13.87 -0.06 -0.18
C VAL A 26 -13.98 -1.52 0.25
N LEU A 27 -13.06 -2.39 -0.19
CA LEU A 27 -13.09 -3.80 0.17
C LEU A 27 -12.90 -4.00 1.68
N THR A 28 -11.95 -3.28 2.28
CA THR A 28 -11.73 -3.35 3.73
C THR A 28 -12.92 -2.82 4.52
N TYR A 29 -13.57 -1.75 4.04
CA TYR A 29 -14.79 -1.24 4.64
C TYR A 29 -15.94 -2.25 4.57
N GLN A 30 -16.16 -2.86 3.39
CA GLN A 30 -17.21 -3.87 3.23
C GLN A 30 -16.98 -5.07 4.14
N ALA A 31 -15.74 -5.55 4.28
CA ALA A 31 -15.44 -6.71 5.11
C ALA A 31 -15.51 -6.42 6.62
N SER A 32 -15.07 -5.25 7.07
CA SER A 32 -14.92 -4.94 8.51
C SER A 32 -16.03 -4.05 9.09
N GLY A 33 -16.76 -3.31 8.25
CA GLY A 33 -17.68 -2.26 8.68
C GLY A 33 -17.00 -1.03 9.28
N VAL A 34 -15.67 -0.93 9.20
CA VAL A 34 -14.87 0.18 9.75
C VAL A 34 -14.23 0.96 8.61
N PHE A 35 -14.51 2.27 8.54
CA PHE A 35 -13.87 3.13 7.54
C PHE A 35 -12.43 3.45 7.96
N ASN A 36 -11.47 2.68 7.43
CA ASN A 36 -10.07 2.74 7.83
C ASN A 36 -9.31 3.88 7.12
N LEU A 37 -9.28 5.06 7.73
CA LEU A 37 -8.45 6.19 7.28
C LEU A 37 -6.95 5.88 7.31
N GLY A 38 -6.51 4.93 8.13
CA GLY A 38 -5.13 4.46 8.24
C GLY A 38 -4.63 3.65 7.04
N HIS A 39 -5.44 3.40 6.01
CA HIS A 39 -5.00 2.70 4.79
C HIS A 39 -3.76 3.37 4.16
N GLY A 40 -3.75 4.70 4.10
CA GLY A 40 -2.60 5.47 3.62
C GLY A 40 -1.35 5.30 4.49
N ALA A 41 -1.51 5.11 5.80
CA ALA A 41 -0.39 4.87 6.69
C ALA A 41 0.23 3.47 6.50
N VAL A 42 -0.58 2.45 6.21
CA VAL A 42 -0.07 1.11 5.86
C VAL A 42 0.70 1.18 4.53
N ALA A 43 0.18 1.92 3.54
CA ALA A 43 0.89 2.16 2.29
C ALA A 43 2.23 2.87 2.53
N PHE A 44 2.26 3.90 3.39
CA PHE A 44 3.49 4.58 3.78
C PHE A 44 4.49 3.63 4.43
N ALA A 45 4.07 2.84 5.43
CA ALA A 45 4.96 1.91 6.12
C ALA A 45 5.55 0.86 5.17
N SER A 46 4.74 0.38 4.21
CA SER A 46 5.17 -0.58 3.19
C SER A 46 6.18 0.05 2.22
N ALA A 47 5.91 1.28 1.76
CA ALA A 47 6.81 2.02 0.87
C ALA A 47 8.13 2.37 1.57
N LEU A 48 8.09 2.78 2.84
CA LEU A 48 9.27 3.04 3.66
C LEU A 48 10.11 1.77 3.85
N THR A 49 9.47 0.64 4.08
CA THR A 49 10.17 -0.64 4.19
C THR A 49 10.85 -1.01 2.87
N TYR A 50 10.16 -0.86 1.74
CA TYR A 50 10.78 -1.04 0.42
C TYR A 50 11.98 -0.12 0.22
N TYR A 51 11.85 1.15 0.59
CA TYR A 51 12.91 2.14 0.47
C TYR A 51 14.16 1.72 1.27
N VAL A 52 13.99 1.38 2.54
CA VAL A 52 15.08 0.91 3.41
C VAL A 52 15.74 -0.36 2.88
N LEU A 53 14.94 -1.30 2.36
CA LEU A 53 15.45 -2.57 1.84
C LEU A 53 16.23 -2.41 0.53
N HIS A 54 15.75 -1.57 -0.39
CA HIS A 54 16.32 -1.42 -1.72
C HIS A 54 17.47 -0.41 -1.78
N GLN A 55 17.44 0.63 -0.94
CA GLN A 55 18.45 1.68 -0.91
C GLN A 55 19.87 1.06 -0.81
N PRO A 56 20.85 1.54 -1.60
CA PRO A 56 22.22 1.04 -1.55
C PRO A 56 22.81 1.10 -0.13
N THR A 57 23.67 0.14 0.21
CA THR A 57 24.33 0.09 1.52
C THR A 57 25.20 1.32 1.80
N GLU A 58 25.79 1.91 0.75
CA GLU A 58 26.55 3.16 0.83
C GLU A 58 25.66 4.36 1.22
N ALA A 59 24.37 4.29 0.93
CA ALA A 59 23.36 5.28 1.31
C ALA A 59 22.52 4.81 2.52
N GLY A 60 23.03 3.82 3.27
CA GLY A 60 22.45 3.37 4.53
C GLY A 60 21.37 2.28 4.46
N GLY A 61 21.05 1.76 3.27
CA GLY A 61 20.06 0.69 3.11
C GLY A 61 20.63 -0.73 3.08
N LEU A 62 19.77 -1.72 2.80
CA LEU A 62 20.22 -3.11 2.66
C LEU A 62 20.72 -3.48 1.25
N GLY A 63 20.50 -2.63 0.24
CA GLY A 63 20.95 -2.85 -1.13
C GLY A 63 20.31 -4.05 -1.83
N LEU A 64 19.13 -4.50 -1.39
CA LEU A 64 18.45 -5.65 -1.99
C LEU A 64 17.97 -5.35 -3.42
N PRO A 65 17.92 -6.36 -4.31
CA PRO A 65 17.34 -6.18 -5.64
C PRO A 65 15.87 -5.73 -5.56
N ILE A 66 15.44 -4.88 -6.51
CA ILE A 66 14.07 -4.29 -6.58
C ILE A 66 12.99 -5.35 -6.35
N VAL A 67 13.07 -6.49 -7.04
CA VAL A 67 12.05 -7.55 -6.97
C VAL A 67 11.98 -8.16 -5.57
N VAL A 68 13.13 -8.38 -4.92
CA VAL A 68 13.20 -8.99 -3.58
C VAL A 68 12.68 -7.99 -2.53
N ALA A 69 13.13 -6.74 -2.59
CA ALA A 69 12.66 -5.69 -1.69
C ALA A 69 11.15 -5.46 -1.83
N ALA A 70 10.64 -5.40 -3.06
CA ALA A 70 9.22 -5.23 -3.35
C ALA A 70 8.39 -6.42 -2.85
N PHE A 71 8.87 -7.65 -3.06
CA PHE A 71 8.19 -8.84 -2.58
C PHE A 71 8.10 -8.85 -1.04
N ILE A 72 9.19 -8.56 -0.33
CA ILE A 72 9.18 -8.51 1.14
C ILE A 72 8.21 -7.41 1.62
N ALA A 73 8.30 -6.21 1.05
CA ALA A 73 7.43 -5.10 1.46
C ALA A 73 5.94 -5.40 1.23
N ILE A 74 5.58 -5.93 0.05
CA ILE A 74 4.18 -6.12 -0.37
C ILE A 74 3.59 -7.43 0.16
N ALA A 75 4.33 -8.55 0.11
CA ALA A 75 3.79 -9.87 0.43
C ALA A 75 4.00 -10.28 1.89
N VAL A 76 4.93 -9.64 2.61
CA VAL A 76 5.24 -10.00 4.01
C VAL A 76 4.88 -8.85 4.94
N VAL A 77 5.48 -7.67 4.74
CA VAL A 77 5.38 -6.55 5.68
C VAL A 77 3.99 -5.94 5.67
N ALA A 78 3.42 -5.65 4.49
CA ALA A 78 2.08 -5.06 4.39
C ALA A 78 0.98 -5.96 5.03
N PRO A 79 0.91 -7.29 4.76
CA PRO A 79 -0.04 -8.17 5.44
C PRO A 79 0.20 -8.28 6.94
N LEU A 80 1.47 -8.31 7.37
CA LEU A 80 1.82 -8.41 8.79
C LEU A 80 1.36 -7.16 9.55
N ILE A 81 1.62 -5.96 9.03
CA ILE A 81 1.14 -4.71 9.60
C ILE A 81 -0.39 -4.66 9.60
N GLY A 82 -1.03 -5.04 8.49
CA GLY A 82 -2.49 -5.09 8.39
C GLY A 82 -3.12 -6.02 9.43
N TRP A 83 -2.56 -7.22 9.60
CA TRP A 83 -3.00 -8.19 10.60
C TRP A 83 -2.76 -7.69 12.04
N LEU A 84 -1.60 -7.10 12.30
CA LEU A 84 -1.28 -6.53 13.62
C LEU A 84 -2.27 -5.43 13.99
N LEU A 85 -2.57 -4.52 13.05
CA LEU A 85 -3.55 -3.46 13.26
C LEU A 85 -4.97 -4.00 13.41
N ASP A 86 -5.34 -5.06 12.66
CA ASP A 86 -6.63 -5.73 12.84
C ASP A 86 -6.79 -6.24 14.28
N VAL A 87 -5.84 -7.03 14.75
CA VAL A 87 -5.91 -7.67 16.07
C VAL A 87 -5.77 -6.65 17.21
N ALA A 88 -4.87 -5.69 17.07
CA ALA A 88 -4.58 -4.72 18.13
C ALA A 88 -5.63 -3.60 18.22
N ILE A 89 -6.18 -3.16 17.08
CA ILE A 89 -7.01 -1.96 16.99
C ILE A 89 -8.38 -2.29 16.39
N PHE A 90 -8.46 -2.65 15.11
CA PHE A 90 -9.74 -2.63 14.38
C PHE A 90 -10.76 -3.64 14.91
N ARG A 91 -10.32 -4.84 15.29
CA ARG A 91 -11.19 -5.87 15.88
C ARG A 91 -11.82 -5.42 17.20
N ARG A 92 -11.11 -4.60 17.98
CA ARG A 92 -11.61 -4.03 19.24
C ARG A 92 -12.56 -2.85 18.98
N LEU A 93 -12.32 -2.09 17.92
CA LEU A 93 -13.14 -0.96 17.51
C LEU A 93 -14.42 -1.38 16.74
N ALA A 94 -14.52 -2.62 16.29
CA ALA A 94 -15.66 -3.10 15.50
C ALA A 94 -17.02 -2.89 16.20
N ASN A 95 -17.07 -3.02 17.53
CA ASN A 95 -18.29 -2.83 18.33
C ASN A 95 -18.42 -1.41 18.91
N ALA A 96 -17.49 -0.50 18.60
CA ALA A 96 -17.50 0.86 19.13
C ALA A 96 -18.42 1.80 18.33
N PRO A 97 -18.87 2.92 18.93
CA PRO A 97 -19.63 3.95 18.21
C PRO A 97 -18.88 4.48 16.98
N GLU A 98 -19.61 4.99 15.98
CA GLU A 98 -19.03 5.44 14.71
C GLU A 98 -17.93 6.49 14.88
N ALA A 99 -18.15 7.45 15.79
CA ALA A 99 -17.16 8.47 16.13
C ALA A 99 -15.83 7.86 16.63
N ALA A 100 -15.90 6.84 17.49
CA ALA A 100 -14.71 6.16 18.00
C ALA A 100 -13.97 5.38 16.89
N ARG A 101 -14.72 4.78 15.95
CA ARG A 101 -14.15 4.10 14.77
C ARG A 101 -13.37 5.07 13.88
N LEU A 102 -13.94 6.24 13.62
CA LEU A 102 -13.27 7.29 12.84
C LEU A 102 -12.02 7.82 13.54
N VAL A 103 -12.12 8.16 14.82
CA VAL A 103 -10.98 8.63 15.62
C VAL A 103 -9.86 7.59 15.67
N GLY A 104 -10.19 6.30 15.81
CA GLY A 104 -9.21 5.23 15.74
C GLY A 104 -8.49 5.16 14.40
N GLY A 105 -9.22 5.30 13.29
CA GLY A 105 -8.63 5.38 11.95
C GLY A 105 -7.68 6.57 11.78
N ILE A 106 -8.05 7.75 12.28
CA ILE A 106 -7.19 8.95 12.28
C ILE A 106 -5.95 8.72 13.14
N GLY A 107 -6.13 8.10 14.32
CA GLY A 107 -5.04 7.73 15.20
C GLY A 107 -4.02 6.84 14.50
N VAL A 108 -4.47 5.80 13.79
CA VAL A 108 -3.60 4.93 12.99
C VAL A 108 -2.91 5.69 11.86
N LEU A 109 -3.64 6.58 11.17
CA LEU A 109 -3.09 7.39 10.09
C LEU A 109 -1.88 8.24 10.53
N ILE A 110 -1.88 8.73 11.77
CA ILE A 110 -0.80 9.58 12.31
C ILE A 110 0.24 8.75 13.06
N ALA A 111 -0.20 7.81 13.90
CA ALA A 111 0.66 7.06 14.80
C ALA A 111 1.54 6.07 14.05
N LEU A 112 1.02 5.40 13.03
CA LEU A 112 1.79 4.36 12.33
C LEU A 112 2.98 4.93 11.54
N PRO A 113 2.84 6.00 10.73
CA PRO A 113 4.00 6.61 10.07
C PRO A 113 5.01 7.13 11.09
N SER A 114 4.54 7.78 12.15
CA SER A 114 5.39 8.29 13.24
C SER A 114 6.15 7.17 13.94
N ALA A 115 5.48 6.06 14.24
CA ALA A 115 6.10 4.89 14.87
C ALA A 115 7.18 4.27 13.97
N CYS A 116 6.97 4.21 12.65
CA CYS A 116 7.98 3.72 11.71
C CYS A 116 9.23 4.60 11.71
N LEU A 117 9.06 5.93 11.71
CA LEU A 117 10.18 6.86 11.75
C LEU A 117 10.93 6.81 13.09
N LEU A 118 10.21 6.73 14.21
CA LEU A 118 10.82 6.57 15.54
C LEU A 118 11.58 5.24 15.65
N LEU A 119 11.07 4.17 15.04
CA LEU A 119 11.76 2.88 14.99
C LEU A 119 13.08 3.00 14.22
N ILE A 120 13.09 3.67 13.07
CA ILE A 120 14.33 3.94 12.32
C ILE A 120 15.32 4.75 13.17
N GLN A 121 14.87 5.84 13.80
CA GLN A 121 15.71 6.66 14.67
C GLN A 121 16.29 5.87 15.84
N PHE A 122 15.49 5.02 16.47
CA PHE A 122 15.94 4.15 17.53
C PHE A 122 16.99 3.15 17.04
N ILE A 123 16.78 2.52 15.88
CA ILE A 123 17.75 1.58 15.32
C ILE A 123 19.05 2.31 14.98
N ASN A 124 18.97 3.51 14.39
CA ASN A 124 20.16 4.30 14.06
C ASN A 124 20.94 4.70 15.31
N GLY A 125 20.24 5.14 16.37
CA GLY A 125 20.88 5.53 17.63
C GLY A 125 21.43 4.36 18.45
N ALA A 126 20.75 3.20 18.45
CA ALA A 126 21.13 2.04 19.25
C ALA A 126 22.17 1.14 18.56
N PHE A 127 22.07 0.97 17.24
CA PHE A 127 22.92 0.07 16.46
C PHE A 127 23.93 0.79 15.57
N GLY A 128 23.93 2.14 15.55
CA GLY A 128 24.79 2.93 14.68
C GLY A 128 24.53 2.66 13.19
N ALA A 129 23.34 2.18 12.84
CA ALA A 129 22.94 2.01 11.46
C ALA A 129 22.63 3.37 10.84
N ASP A 130 23.03 3.62 9.60
CA ASP A 130 22.70 4.86 8.89
C ASP A 130 21.42 4.70 8.06
N LEU A 131 20.38 4.06 8.61
CA LEU A 131 19.17 3.76 7.83
C LEU A 131 18.51 5.07 7.38
N PRO A 132 18.08 5.15 6.11
CA PRO A 132 17.54 6.38 5.57
C PRO A 132 16.18 6.69 6.20
N ASP A 133 16.09 7.85 6.82
CA ASP A 133 14.86 8.38 7.37
C ASP A 133 14.08 9.10 6.28
N ALA A 134 12.80 8.75 6.10
CA ALA A 134 11.93 9.42 5.11
C ALA A 134 11.76 10.93 5.38
N ALA A 135 12.23 11.41 6.55
CA ALA A 135 12.09 12.76 7.03
C ALA A 135 13.35 13.64 6.86
N GLY A 136 14.53 13.07 6.53
CA GLY A 136 15.80 13.76 6.73
C GLY A 136 16.67 13.99 5.49
N GLN A 137 16.64 13.10 4.49
CA GLN A 137 17.55 13.21 3.34
C GLN A 137 16.92 13.96 2.18
N SER A 138 16.87 15.29 2.34
CA SER A 138 16.54 16.25 1.28
C SER A 138 17.39 16.01 0.02
N GLY A 139 16.88 15.26 -0.95
CA GLY A 139 17.55 15.06 -2.24
C GLY A 139 17.56 13.63 -2.80
N ILE A 140 17.22 12.61 -2.01
CA ILE A 140 17.09 11.23 -2.52
C ILE A 140 15.60 10.93 -2.69
N SER A 141 15.08 11.11 -3.89
CA SER A 141 13.74 10.61 -4.24
C SER A 141 13.76 9.09 -4.14
N PRO A 142 12.87 8.46 -3.35
CA PRO A 142 12.77 7.01 -3.27
C PRO A 142 12.65 6.43 -4.68
N PRO A 143 13.53 5.48 -5.08
CA PRO A 143 13.42 4.85 -6.38
C PRO A 143 12.06 4.18 -6.51
N GLY A 144 11.46 4.27 -7.70
CA GLY A 144 10.22 3.55 -7.98
C GLY A 144 10.44 2.04 -8.09
N LEU A 145 9.38 1.32 -8.47
CA LEU A 145 9.46 -0.11 -8.77
C LEU A 145 10.05 -0.38 -10.17
N GLY A 146 10.22 0.66 -11.00
CA GLY A 146 10.93 0.57 -12.27
C GLY A 146 12.45 0.58 -12.11
N PRO A 147 13.22 0.19 -13.15
CA PRO A 147 14.67 0.30 -13.15
C PRO A 147 15.10 1.75 -12.91
N ALA A 148 16.11 1.96 -12.05
CA ALA A 148 16.75 3.25 -11.86
C ALA A 148 18.04 3.33 -12.73
N PRO A 149 18.21 4.35 -13.61
CA PRO A 149 17.29 5.46 -13.89
C PRO A 149 16.06 5.07 -14.73
N PRO A 150 14.92 5.76 -14.59
CA PRO A 150 13.68 5.42 -15.28
C PRO A 150 13.87 5.41 -16.80
N ARG A 151 13.69 4.26 -17.46
CA ARG A 151 13.66 4.20 -18.92
C ARG A 151 12.36 4.82 -19.42
N SER A 152 12.48 5.78 -20.34
CA SER A 152 11.34 6.41 -21.01
C SER A 152 11.07 5.72 -22.35
N TYR A 153 9.85 5.22 -22.50
CA TYR A 153 9.37 4.60 -23.73
C TYR A 153 8.54 5.61 -24.50
N ARG A 154 9.00 6.00 -25.69
CA ARG A 154 8.25 6.91 -26.57
C ARG A 154 7.22 6.09 -27.35
N ILE A 155 5.95 6.24 -27.00
CA ILE A 155 4.84 5.54 -27.67
C ILE A 155 4.49 6.26 -28.99
N THR A 156 4.59 7.59 -29.01
CA THR A 156 4.38 8.43 -30.20
C THR A 156 5.23 9.71 -30.13
N THR A 157 5.19 10.55 -31.18
CA THR A 157 5.83 11.88 -31.18
C THR A 157 5.28 12.76 -30.05
N GLY A 158 5.97 12.79 -28.91
CA GLY A 158 5.64 13.65 -27.76
C GLY A 158 4.91 12.98 -26.60
N VAL A 159 4.68 11.66 -26.62
CA VAL A 159 4.20 10.90 -25.44
C VAL A 159 5.28 9.93 -24.99
N ALA A 160 5.87 10.21 -23.83
CA ALA A 160 6.85 9.35 -23.19
C ALA A 160 6.26 8.78 -21.90
N VAL A 161 6.29 7.45 -21.76
CA VAL A 161 5.85 6.74 -20.56
C VAL A 161 7.09 6.24 -19.83
N THR A 162 7.16 6.48 -18.51
CA THR A 162 8.29 6.01 -17.70
C THR A 162 8.10 4.56 -17.27
N SER A 163 9.20 3.90 -16.94
CA SER A 163 9.15 2.53 -16.41
C SER A 163 8.32 2.42 -15.12
N ASP A 164 8.33 3.46 -14.28
CA ASP A 164 7.50 3.53 -13.08
C ASP A 164 6.01 3.62 -13.41
N GLN A 165 5.64 4.40 -14.43
CA GLN A 165 4.25 4.48 -14.90
C GLN A 165 3.75 3.14 -15.43
N LEU A 166 4.60 2.39 -16.15
CA LEU A 166 4.27 1.03 -16.58
C LEU A 166 4.11 0.09 -15.39
N ALA A 167 4.97 0.20 -14.37
CA ALA A 167 4.84 -0.58 -13.15
C ALA A 167 3.52 -0.28 -12.42
N VAL A 168 3.10 0.99 -12.35
CA VAL A 168 1.80 1.38 -11.79
C VAL A 168 0.64 0.77 -12.56
N VAL A 169 0.65 0.86 -13.89
CA VAL A 169 -0.42 0.26 -14.74
C VAL A 169 -0.46 -1.26 -14.58
N PHE A 170 0.70 -1.91 -14.55
CA PHE A 170 0.79 -3.34 -14.33
C PHE A 170 0.26 -3.73 -12.94
N ALA A 171 0.67 -3.02 -11.89
CA ALA A 171 0.16 -3.23 -10.53
C ALA A 171 -1.36 -2.97 -10.46
N ALA A 172 -1.87 -1.99 -11.19
CA ALA A 172 -3.30 -1.71 -11.30
C ALA A 172 -4.07 -2.88 -11.92
N ALA A 173 -3.62 -3.33 -13.08
CA ALA A 173 -4.23 -4.46 -13.78
C ALA A 173 -4.15 -5.74 -12.94
N LEU A 174 -3.00 -6.00 -12.31
CA LEU A 174 -2.79 -7.18 -11.46
C LEU A 174 -3.69 -7.14 -10.23
N THR A 175 -3.78 -5.99 -9.54
CA THR A 175 -4.60 -5.86 -8.33
C THR A 175 -6.08 -5.92 -8.67
N ALA A 176 -6.52 -5.23 -9.72
CA ALA A 176 -7.92 -5.27 -10.17
C ALA A 176 -8.32 -6.69 -10.61
N GLY A 177 -7.50 -7.34 -11.43
CA GLY A 177 -7.72 -8.72 -11.89
C GLY A 177 -7.69 -9.73 -10.75
N GLY A 178 -6.73 -9.58 -9.84
CA GLY A 178 -6.58 -10.40 -8.64
C GLY A 178 -7.76 -10.28 -7.70
N LEU A 179 -8.18 -9.06 -7.37
CA LEU A 179 -9.37 -8.80 -6.55
C LEU A 179 -10.64 -9.32 -7.21
N TRP A 180 -10.81 -9.09 -8.52
CA TRP A 180 -11.95 -9.62 -9.27
C TRP A 180 -12.01 -11.14 -9.20
N TYR A 181 -10.88 -11.81 -9.44
CA TYR A 181 -10.79 -13.26 -9.38
C TYR A 181 -11.05 -13.77 -7.95
N LEU A 182 -10.39 -13.20 -6.95
CA LEU A 182 -10.57 -13.55 -5.54
C LEU A 182 -12.04 -13.41 -5.12
N MET A 183 -12.65 -12.26 -5.38
CA MET A 183 -14.03 -11.97 -4.95
C MET A 183 -15.08 -12.79 -5.70
N ARG A 184 -14.89 -13.05 -7.01
CA ARG A 184 -15.92 -13.72 -7.82
C ARG A 184 -15.72 -15.22 -7.99
N ARG A 185 -14.49 -15.73 -7.88
CA ARG A 185 -14.16 -17.13 -8.21
C ARG A 185 -13.69 -17.96 -7.03
N THR A 186 -13.44 -17.38 -5.85
CA THR A 186 -12.94 -18.14 -4.68
C THR A 186 -13.97 -18.26 -3.57
N ARG A 187 -13.78 -19.27 -2.69
CA ARG A 187 -14.61 -19.49 -1.48
C ARG A 187 -14.50 -18.33 -0.50
N LEU A 188 -13.30 -17.78 -0.32
CA LEU A 188 -13.08 -16.60 0.52
C LEU A 188 -13.97 -15.43 0.09
N GLY A 189 -14.09 -15.17 -1.22
CA GLY A 189 -14.98 -14.13 -1.74
C GLY A 189 -16.48 -14.42 -1.58
N LEU A 190 -16.88 -15.69 -1.47
CA LEU A 190 -18.26 -16.07 -1.15
C LEU A 190 -18.53 -15.92 0.34
N GLU A 191 -17.60 -16.33 1.19
CA GLU A 191 -17.68 -16.24 2.65
C GLU A 191 -17.71 -14.78 3.12
N THR A 192 -16.85 -13.92 2.56
CA THR A 192 -16.87 -12.48 2.89
C THR A 192 -18.21 -11.85 2.52
N ARG A 193 -18.73 -12.10 1.32
CA ARG A 193 -20.04 -11.59 0.90
C ARG A 193 -21.19 -12.16 1.74
N ALA A 194 -21.15 -13.46 2.06
CA ALA A 194 -22.16 -14.09 2.92
C ALA A 194 -22.16 -13.49 4.34
N GLY A 195 -20.97 -13.23 4.90
CA GLY A 195 -20.81 -12.59 6.22
C GLY A 195 -21.34 -11.15 6.25
N VAL A 196 -21.19 -10.42 5.14
CA VAL A 196 -21.68 -9.04 5.00
C VAL A 196 -23.19 -8.99 4.73
N ASP A 197 -23.69 -9.80 3.81
CA ASP A 197 -25.10 -9.79 3.41
C ASP A 197 -26.01 -10.33 4.52
N ARG A 198 -25.59 -11.41 5.21
CA ARG A 198 -26.40 -12.11 6.23
C ARG A 198 -25.52 -12.65 7.39
N PRO A 199 -24.99 -11.78 8.26
CA PRO A 199 -24.03 -12.16 9.30
C PRO A 199 -24.54 -13.21 10.28
N ILE A 200 -25.84 -13.18 10.63
CA ILE A 200 -26.44 -14.16 11.57
C ILE A 200 -26.47 -15.56 10.94
N LEU A 201 -26.88 -15.66 9.67
CA LEU A 201 -26.97 -16.94 8.97
C LEU A 201 -25.59 -17.51 8.61
N ALA A 202 -24.62 -16.63 8.32
CA ALA A 202 -23.22 -17.03 8.11
C ALA A 202 -22.65 -17.69 9.37
N ARG A 203 -22.81 -17.06 10.55
CA ARG A 203 -22.34 -17.63 11.83
C ARG A 203 -22.99 -18.97 12.17
N LEU A 204 -24.27 -19.15 11.86
CA LEU A 204 -24.96 -20.44 12.05
C LEU A 204 -24.40 -21.57 11.17
N ARG A 205 -23.71 -21.22 10.08
CA ARG A 205 -23.01 -22.16 9.18
C ARG A 205 -21.53 -22.31 9.50
N GLY A 206 -21.03 -21.68 10.57
CA GLY A 206 -19.62 -21.73 10.95
C GLY A 206 -18.70 -20.88 10.06
N ILE A 207 -19.27 -19.92 9.34
CA ILE A 207 -18.57 -18.90 8.53
C ILE A 207 -18.47 -17.61 9.35
#